data_AF-A0A2W2BW21-F1
#
_entry.id   AF-A0A2W2BW21-F1
#
_cell.length_a   1.000
_cell.length_b   1.000
_cell.length_c   1.000
_cell.angle_alpha   90.00
_cell.angle_beta   90.00
_cell.angle_gamma   90.00
#
_symmetry.space_group_name_H-M   'P 1'
#
loop_
_entity.id
_entity.type
_entity.pdbx_description
1 polymer ?
#
loop_
_entity_poly.entity_id
_entity_poly.type
_entity_poly.pdbx_seq_one_letter_code
_entity_poly.pdbx_strand_id
1 'polypeptide(L)'
;MLELTFTAQDLSLTRFAFSPLWEVVASIRVLREPGAHALHLPWVKATRSRLDGFDLRPLTSLVPPAGRTLPGYLAPTPVTPTPELAEELELLRATDPARVDGGRAALDALVATVAGYWELALAPSWRRLRDLLEGDVLYRARRLAAGGAPALFADLDPAIAWSGDTLTVRHASLSETRRLRGRGLVLVPSAFLWPHVASKTEEPWQPVLRYPARGIATLWERGRPAAPDALAGVVGRSRALLLAELDSPASTGELARRTGLTAGGVSQHLGALRAAGLVTSHRAGRVVLYARTALGDALLST
;
A
#
# COMPACT_ATOMS: atom_id res chain seq x y z
N MET A 1 14.21 -22.19 3.17
CA MET A 1 13.03 -21.81 3.98
C MET A 1 13.43 -20.89 5.13
N LEU A 2 12.70 -19.81 5.41
CA LEU A 2 12.89 -18.99 6.60
C LEU A 2 11.88 -19.40 7.67
N GLU A 3 12.32 -19.67 8.89
CA GLU A 3 11.46 -19.95 10.04
C GLU A 3 11.61 -18.84 11.09
N LEU A 4 10.49 -18.27 11.53
CA LEU A 4 10.45 -17.24 12.56
C LEU A 4 9.69 -17.77 13.77
N THR A 5 10.39 -17.99 14.89
CA THR A 5 9.77 -18.41 16.15
C THR A 5 9.37 -17.19 16.97
N PHE A 6 8.11 -17.17 17.41
CA PHE A 6 7.50 -16.08 18.17
C PHE A 6 7.40 -16.42 19.65
N THR A 7 7.64 -15.42 20.49
CA THR A 7 7.12 -15.41 21.87
C THR A 7 5.74 -14.73 21.90
N ALA A 8 5.02 -14.84 23.02
CA ALA A 8 3.79 -14.08 23.23
C ALA A 8 4.01 -12.55 23.13
N GLN A 9 5.18 -12.06 23.56
CA GLN A 9 5.58 -10.66 23.41
C GLN A 9 5.79 -10.28 21.93
N ASP A 10 6.35 -11.17 21.12
CA ASP A 10 6.50 -10.91 19.68
C ASP A 10 5.14 -10.80 18.98
N LEU A 11 4.17 -11.63 19.38
CA LEU A 11 2.80 -11.53 18.88
C LEU A 11 2.13 -10.22 19.29
N SER A 12 2.31 -9.75 20.52
CA SER A 12 1.72 -8.47 20.96
C SER A 12 2.34 -7.25 20.28
N LEU A 13 3.60 -7.36 19.82
CA LEU A 13 4.31 -6.34 19.06
C LEU A 13 4.18 -6.51 17.54
N THR A 14 3.40 -7.50 17.08
CA THR A 14 3.11 -7.68 15.65
C THR A 14 2.12 -6.62 15.20
N ARG A 15 2.47 -5.89 14.15
CA ARG A 15 1.69 -4.73 13.66
C ARG A 15 1.71 -4.62 12.16
N PHE A 16 0.74 -3.92 11.60
CA PHE A 16 0.77 -3.52 10.20
C PHE A 16 1.48 -2.18 10.03
N ALA A 17 2.12 -2.03 8.88
CA ALA A 17 2.60 -0.75 8.40
C ALA A 17 2.53 -0.69 6.88
N PHE A 18 2.65 0.50 6.33
CA PHE A 18 2.81 0.73 4.90
C PHE A 18 4.20 1.28 4.62
N SER A 19 4.66 1.20 3.37
CA SER A 19 5.98 1.72 2.99
C SER A 19 5.95 2.26 1.56
N PRO A 20 5.73 3.58 1.37
CA PRO A 20 5.93 4.25 0.09
C PRO A 20 7.23 3.89 -0.63
N LEU A 21 8.35 3.88 0.10
CA LEU A 21 9.68 3.54 -0.42
C LEU A 21 9.75 2.08 -0.87
N TRP A 22 9.10 1.15 -0.16
CA TRP A 22 8.99 -0.22 -0.65
C TRP A 22 8.21 -0.31 -1.95
N GLU A 23 7.10 0.41 -2.09
CA GLU A 23 6.34 0.41 -3.34
C GLU A 23 7.17 0.99 -4.50
N VAL A 24 8.04 1.97 -4.24
CA VAL A 24 9.05 2.42 -5.22
C VAL A 24 9.94 1.25 -5.65
N VAL A 25 10.56 0.55 -4.70
CA VAL A 25 11.47 -0.57 -4.99
C VAL A 25 10.76 -1.71 -5.71
N ALA A 26 9.57 -2.10 -5.26
CA ALA A 26 8.81 -3.19 -5.84
C ALA A 26 8.33 -2.85 -7.27
N SER A 27 7.86 -1.63 -7.49
CA SER A 27 7.37 -1.19 -8.81
C SER A 27 8.48 -1.10 -9.88
N ILE A 28 9.74 -0.87 -9.49
CA ILE A 28 10.89 -0.97 -10.41
C ILE A 28 11.02 -2.38 -11.00
N ARG A 29 10.79 -3.43 -10.20
CA ARG A 29 10.83 -4.82 -10.71
C ARG A 29 9.72 -5.06 -11.73
N VAL A 30 8.53 -4.52 -11.48
CA VAL A 30 7.40 -4.55 -12.41
C VAL A 30 7.72 -3.85 -13.74
N LEU A 31 8.42 -2.70 -13.70
CA LEU A 31 8.83 -2.00 -14.94
C LEU A 31 9.90 -2.76 -15.73
N ARG A 32 10.80 -3.47 -15.05
CA ARG A 32 11.87 -4.27 -15.64
C ARG A 32 11.36 -5.57 -16.25
N GLU A 33 10.40 -6.23 -15.61
CA GLU A 33 9.87 -7.53 -16.04
C GLU A 33 8.33 -7.52 -16.16
N PRO A 34 7.70 -6.68 -17.02
CA PRO A 34 6.25 -6.56 -17.07
C PRO A 34 5.52 -7.87 -17.40
N GLY A 35 6.17 -8.79 -18.11
CA GLY A 35 5.62 -10.11 -18.46
C GLY A 35 5.34 -10.99 -17.23
N ALA A 36 6.13 -10.84 -16.15
CA ALA A 36 5.90 -11.53 -14.88
C ALA A 36 4.77 -10.89 -14.04
N HIS A 37 4.32 -9.70 -14.44
CA HIS A 37 3.42 -8.83 -13.68
C HIS A 37 2.26 -8.33 -14.55
N ALA A 38 1.60 -9.25 -15.26
CA ALA A 38 0.57 -8.94 -16.26
C ALA A 38 -0.55 -8.01 -15.75
N LEU A 39 -0.93 -8.14 -14.48
CA LEU A 39 -1.93 -7.28 -13.86
C LEU A 39 -1.55 -5.79 -13.90
N HIS A 40 -0.25 -5.46 -13.88
CA HIS A 40 0.24 -4.09 -13.85
C HIS A 40 0.49 -3.49 -15.23
N LEU A 41 0.24 -4.20 -16.34
CA LEU A 41 0.51 -3.70 -17.70
C LEU A 41 -0.13 -2.33 -18.00
N PRO A 42 -1.37 -2.02 -17.57
CA PRO A 42 -1.94 -0.69 -17.76
C PRO A 42 -1.13 0.41 -17.05
N TRP A 43 -0.68 0.15 -15.83
CA TRP A 43 0.19 1.06 -15.08
C TRP A 43 1.57 1.17 -15.74
N VAL A 44 2.20 0.06 -16.16
CA VAL A 44 3.49 0.06 -16.85
C VAL A 44 3.45 0.93 -18.11
N LYS A 45 2.40 0.81 -18.93
CA LYS A 45 2.25 1.61 -20.15
C LYS A 45 2.16 3.11 -19.84
N ALA A 46 1.35 3.49 -18.86
CA ALA A 46 1.21 4.90 -18.47
C ALA A 46 2.51 5.45 -17.87
N THR A 47 3.13 4.70 -16.95
CA THR A 47 4.34 5.10 -16.23
C THR A 47 5.54 5.24 -17.15
N ARG A 48 5.73 4.35 -18.12
CA ARG A 48 6.82 4.48 -19.11
C ARG A 48 6.77 5.80 -19.88
N SER A 49 5.58 6.28 -20.23
CA SER A 49 5.44 7.58 -20.89
C SER A 49 5.82 8.77 -20.00
N ARG A 50 5.56 8.67 -18.69
CA ARG A 50 5.88 9.73 -17.71
C ARG A 50 7.35 9.75 -17.32
N LEU A 51 8.02 8.61 -17.44
CA LEU A 51 9.44 8.45 -17.15
C LEU A 51 10.32 8.72 -18.38
N ASP A 52 9.75 9.18 -19.50
CA ASP A 52 10.54 9.50 -20.69
C ASP A 52 11.57 10.59 -20.37
N GLY A 53 12.83 10.33 -20.69
CA GLY A 53 13.97 11.19 -20.33
C GLY A 53 14.36 11.21 -18.84
N PHE A 54 13.68 10.48 -17.95
CA PHE A 54 14.04 10.43 -16.53
C PHE A 54 15.13 9.38 -16.26
N ASP A 55 16.25 9.79 -15.66
CA ASP A 55 17.36 8.89 -15.37
C ASP A 55 17.08 7.99 -14.15
N LEU A 56 16.73 6.73 -14.41
CA LEU A 56 16.47 5.72 -13.39
C LEU A 56 17.71 4.95 -12.94
N ARG A 57 18.90 5.21 -13.53
CA ARG A 57 20.10 4.41 -13.25
C ARG A 57 20.48 4.36 -11.77
N PRO A 58 20.44 5.47 -10.99
CA PRO A 58 20.80 5.43 -9.57
C PRO A 58 19.93 4.48 -8.74
N LEU A 59 18.66 4.29 -9.12
CA LEU A 59 17.74 3.38 -8.45
C LEU A 59 17.83 1.95 -9.00
N THR A 60 17.77 1.80 -10.32
CA THR A 60 17.75 0.48 -10.98
C THR A 60 19.03 -0.33 -10.81
N SER A 61 20.18 0.31 -10.63
CA SER A 61 21.46 -0.38 -10.34
C SER A 61 21.45 -1.12 -9.00
N LEU A 62 20.62 -0.66 -8.05
CA LEU A 62 20.55 -1.21 -6.69
C LEU A 62 19.32 -2.10 -6.45
N VAL A 63 18.36 -2.11 -7.37
CA VAL A 63 17.16 -2.98 -7.30
C VAL A 63 17.41 -4.23 -8.14
N PRO A 64 17.82 -5.37 -7.55
CA PRO A 64 18.02 -6.58 -8.30
C PRO A 64 16.67 -7.22 -8.70
N PRO A 65 16.69 -8.19 -9.65
CA PRO A 65 15.53 -9.04 -9.93
C PRO A 65 14.94 -9.69 -8.67
N ALA A 66 13.69 -10.13 -8.77
CA ALA A 66 13.04 -10.84 -7.66
C ALA A 66 13.86 -12.06 -7.22
N GLY A 67 13.84 -12.36 -5.91
CA GLY A 67 14.60 -13.47 -5.33
C GLY A 67 16.06 -13.16 -4.96
N ARG A 68 16.61 -12.00 -5.34
CA ARG A 68 17.93 -11.55 -4.87
C ARG A 68 17.84 -10.53 -3.74
N THR A 69 18.85 -10.54 -2.87
CA THR A 69 18.96 -9.63 -1.72
C THR A 69 19.16 -8.19 -2.19
N LEU A 70 18.31 -7.29 -1.71
CA LEU A 70 18.46 -5.85 -1.89
C LEU A 70 19.26 -5.23 -0.74
N PRO A 71 19.97 -4.11 -0.96
CA PRO A 71 20.60 -3.37 0.13
C PRO A 71 19.60 -3.00 1.22
N GLY A 72 19.98 -3.23 2.49
CA GLY A 72 19.08 -3.05 3.63
C GLY A 72 18.48 -1.65 3.75
N TYR A 73 19.22 -0.61 3.36
CA TYR A 73 18.78 0.78 3.40
C TYR A 73 17.72 1.14 2.33
N LEU A 74 17.56 0.36 1.26
CA LEU A 74 16.56 0.61 0.21
C LEU A 74 15.14 0.17 0.58
N ALA A 75 14.98 -0.55 1.67
CA ALA A 75 13.67 -0.94 2.18
C ALA A 75 13.72 -1.01 3.71
N PRO A 76 13.95 0.11 4.40
CA PRO A 76 13.96 0.12 5.86
C PRO A 76 12.63 -0.42 6.39
N THR A 77 12.63 -0.94 7.61
CA THR A 77 11.38 -1.30 8.27
C THR A 77 10.66 0.01 8.66
N PRO A 78 9.38 0.19 8.27
CA PRO A 78 8.62 1.39 8.64
C PRO A 78 8.60 1.61 10.16
N VAL A 79 9.03 2.78 10.60
CA VAL A 79 9.05 3.15 12.03
C VAL A 79 7.63 3.40 12.53
N THR A 80 6.81 4.07 11.73
CA THR A 80 5.39 4.33 12.01
C THR A 80 4.49 3.41 11.17
N PRO A 81 3.21 3.24 11.53
CA PRO A 81 2.27 2.45 10.72
C PRO A 81 1.99 3.06 9.34
N THR A 82 1.99 4.39 9.23
CA THR A 82 1.58 5.10 8.01
C THR A 82 2.60 6.19 7.64
N PRO A 83 3.85 5.82 7.31
CA PRO A 83 4.85 6.81 7.00
C PRO A 83 4.52 7.52 5.68
N GLU A 84 4.87 8.80 5.60
CA GLU A 84 4.96 9.52 4.33
C GLU A 84 6.29 9.19 3.63
N LEU A 85 6.33 9.32 2.30
CA LEU A 85 7.58 9.08 1.57
C LEU A 85 8.72 9.98 2.08
N ALA A 86 8.43 11.23 2.43
CA ALA A 86 9.42 12.17 2.94
C ALA A 86 10.14 11.61 4.19
N GLU A 87 9.41 10.96 5.09
CA GLU A 87 9.97 10.35 6.30
C GLU A 87 10.86 9.14 5.97
N GLU A 88 10.46 8.29 5.02
CA GLU A 88 11.29 7.17 4.58
C GLU A 88 12.52 7.64 3.77
N LEU A 89 12.42 8.76 3.06
CA LEU A 89 13.57 9.40 2.40
C LEU A 89 14.57 9.97 3.41
N GLU A 90 14.13 10.50 4.56
CA GLU A 90 15.05 10.89 5.63
C GLU A 90 15.82 9.70 6.19
N LEU A 91 15.16 8.55 6.37
CA LEU A 91 15.85 7.31 6.77
C LEU A 91 16.87 6.85 5.72
N LEU A 92 16.53 6.98 4.44
CA LEU A 92 17.46 6.69 3.35
C LEU A 92 18.64 7.67 3.36
N ARG A 93 18.40 8.98 3.50
CA ARG A 93 19.44 10.02 3.61
C ARG A 93 20.38 9.78 4.78
N ALA A 94 19.86 9.26 5.90
CA ALA A 94 20.63 8.93 7.10
C ALA A 94 21.50 7.66 6.96
N THR A 95 21.45 6.98 5.81
CA THR A 95 22.33 5.83 5.55
C THR A 95 23.79 6.29 5.55
N ASP A 96 24.65 5.55 6.27
CA ASP A 96 26.09 5.76 6.24
C ASP A 96 26.59 5.72 4.77
N PRO A 97 27.15 6.83 4.25
CA PRO A 97 27.66 6.89 2.89
C PRO A 97 28.69 5.82 2.56
N ALA A 98 29.45 5.31 3.55
CA ALA A 98 30.41 4.23 3.34
C ALA A 98 29.76 2.90 2.90
N ARG A 99 28.44 2.75 3.08
CA ARG A 99 27.65 1.57 2.67
C ARG A 99 27.11 1.68 1.25
N VAL A 100 27.33 2.81 0.58
CA VAL A 100 26.84 3.10 -0.77
C VAL A 100 28.05 3.27 -1.69
N ASP A 101 28.12 2.48 -2.75
CA ASP A 101 29.18 2.66 -3.75
C ASP A 101 29.04 4.04 -4.40
N GLY A 102 30.15 4.79 -4.48
CA GLY A 102 30.15 6.23 -4.82
C GLY A 102 29.81 7.19 -3.68
N GLY A 103 29.61 6.69 -2.45
CA GLY A 103 29.56 7.50 -1.23
C GLY A 103 28.37 8.46 -1.15
N ARG A 104 28.61 9.64 -0.56
CA ARG A 104 27.58 10.64 -0.26
C ARG A 104 26.85 11.13 -1.52
N ALA A 105 27.61 11.37 -2.59
CA ALA A 105 27.08 11.84 -3.86
C ALA A 105 26.14 10.82 -4.50
N ALA A 106 26.50 9.53 -4.47
CA ALA A 106 25.63 8.46 -4.97
C ALA A 106 24.35 8.32 -4.13
N LEU A 107 24.46 8.46 -2.81
CA LEU A 107 23.29 8.45 -1.93
C LEU A 107 22.35 9.64 -2.19
N ASP A 108 22.88 10.84 -2.43
CA ASP A 108 22.06 12.01 -2.79
C ASP A 108 21.37 11.84 -4.13
N ALA A 109 22.10 11.33 -5.14
CA ALA A 109 21.53 11.02 -6.44
C ALA A 109 20.42 9.96 -6.32
N LEU A 110 20.61 8.93 -5.51
CA LEU A 110 19.61 7.90 -5.24
C LEU A 110 18.35 8.49 -4.60
N VAL A 111 18.50 9.30 -3.55
CA VAL A 111 17.37 9.96 -2.88
C VAL A 111 16.59 10.86 -3.84
N ALA A 112 17.29 11.66 -4.65
CA ALA A 112 16.67 12.50 -5.67
C ALA A 112 15.94 11.66 -6.73
N THR A 113 16.54 10.54 -7.16
CA THR A 113 15.95 9.61 -8.13
C THR A 113 14.69 8.96 -7.59
N VAL A 114 14.68 8.52 -6.33
CA VAL A 114 13.50 7.95 -5.66
C VAL A 114 12.38 8.97 -5.57
N ALA A 115 12.69 10.22 -5.15
CA ALA A 115 11.71 11.29 -5.07
C ALA A 115 11.10 11.64 -6.43
N GLY A 116 11.94 11.80 -7.47
CA GLY A 116 11.46 12.08 -8.82
C GLY A 116 10.66 10.92 -9.42
N TYR A 117 11.11 9.68 -9.22
CA TYR A 117 10.38 8.50 -9.64
C TYR A 117 9.00 8.42 -8.96
N TRP A 118 8.92 8.69 -7.65
CA TRP A 118 7.66 8.70 -6.94
C TRP A 118 6.64 9.63 -7.57
N GLU A 119 7.01 10.89 -7.81
CA GLU A 119 6.12 11.90 -8.40
C GLU A 119 5.60 11.49 -9.79
N LEU A 120 6.45 10.86 -10.59
CA LEU A 120 6.10 10.47 -11.97
C LEU A 120 5.32 9.14 -12.02
N ALA A 121 5.68 8.16 -11.20
CA ALA A 121 5.24 6.78 -11.32
C ALA A 121 4.14 6.38 -10.33
N LEU A 122 4.24 6.83 -9.07
CA LEU A 122 3.39 6.35 -7.98
C LEU A 122 2.40 7.40 -7.49
N ALA A 123 2.82 8.65 -7.28
CA ALA A 123 1.98 9.74 -6.79
C ALA A 123 0.63 9.86 -7.55
N PRO A 124 0.57 9.76 -8.89
CA PRO A 124 -0.69 9.88 -9.64
C PRO A 124 -1.72 8.79 -9.31
N SER A 125 -1.27 7.63 -8.83
CA SER A 125 -2.12 6.50 -8.44
C SER A 125 -2.04 6.19 -6.95
N TRP A 126 -1.33 7.00 -6.16
CA TRP A 126 -1.00 6.66 -4.78
C TRP A 126 -2.24 6.53 -3.91
N ARG A 127 -3.23 7.42 -4.08
CA ARG A 127 -4.51 7.29 -3.38
C ARG A 127 -5.15 5.92 -3.59
N ARG A 128 -5.23 5.47 -4.85
CA ARG A 128 -5.85 4.19 -5.18
C ARG A 128 -5.04 3.01 -4.65
N LEU A 129 -3.71 3.07 -4.77
CA LEU A 129 -2.81 2.08 -4.17
C LEU A 129 -3.05 2.01 -2.66
N ARG A 130 -3.13 3.18 -2.01
CA ARG A 130 -3.34 3.31 -0.58
C ARG A 130 -4.69 2.73 -0.13
N ASP A 131 -5.78 3.06 -0.82
CA ASP A 131 -7.12 2.52 -0.56
C ASP A 131 -7.11 0.97 -0.64
N LEU A 132 -6.43 0.40 -1.63
CA LEU A 132 -6.26 -1.06 -1.76
C LEU A 132 -5.49 -1.67 -0.59
N LEU A 133 -4.35 -1.06 -0.22
CA LEU A 133 -3.52 -1.56 0.87
C LEU A 133 -4.25 -1.46 2.22
N GLU A 134 -4.98 -0.37 2.46
CA GLU A 134 -5.80 -0.20 3.67
C GLU A 134 -6.95 -1.22 3.72
N GLY A 135 -7.60 -1.50 2.59
CA GLY A 135 -8.59 -2.56 2.46
C GLY A 135 -8.06 -3.93 2.85
N ASP A 136 -6.82 -4.26 2.43
CA ASP A 136 -6.16 -5.50 2.87
C ASP A 136 -5.94 -5.50 4.39
N VAL A 137 -5.36 -4.43 4.96
CA VAL A 137 -5.11 -4.35 6.41
C VAL A 137 -6.42 -4.49 7.21
N LEU A 138 -7.51 -3.86 6.78
CA LEU A 138 -8.82 -4.01 7.42
C LEU A 138 -9.30 -5.47 7.38
N TYR A 139 -9.14 -6.15 6.26
CA TYR A 139 -9.45 -7.56 6.14
C TYR A 139 -8.59 -8.39 7.11
N ARG A 140 -7.27 -8.19 7.13
CA ARG A 140 -6.35 -8.94 8.02
C ARG A 140 -6.61 -8.68 9.50
N ALA A 141 -6.93 -7.43 9.87
CA ALA A 141 -7.31 -7.08 11.23
C ALA A 141 -8.56 -7.83 11.69
N ARG A 142 -9.58 -7.98 10.83
CA ARG A 142 -10.76 -8.80 11.13
C ARG A 142 -10.41 -10.29 11.28
N ARG A 143 -9.50 -10.82 10.45
CA ARG A 143 -9.01 -12.20 10.56
C ARG A 143 -8.31 -12.45 11.90
N LEU A 144 -7.42 -11.53 12.29
CA LEU A 144 -6.75 -11.56 13.59
C LEU A 144 -7.76 -11.52 14.75
N ALA A 145 -8.74 -10.60 14.70
CA ALA A 145 -9.76 -10.49 15.74
C ALA A 145 -10.65 -11.74 15.86
N ALA A 146 -10.96 -12.39 14.73
CA ALA A 146 -11.85 -13.54 14.68
C ALA A 146 -11.17 -14.86 15.06
N GLY A 147 -9.87 -15.02 14.79
CA GLY A 147 -9.18 -16.31 14.94
C GLY A 147 -7.71 -16.24 15.30
N GLY A 148 -7.24 -15.10 15.82
CA GLY A 148 -5.88 -14.93 16.31
C GLY A 148 -4.81 -14.97 15.20
N ALA A 149 -3.56 -15.19 15.62
CA ALA A 149 -2.42 -15.27 14.72
C ALA A 149 -2.55 -16.33 13.60
N PRO A 150 -3.05 -17.56 13.87
CA PRO A 150 -3.26 -18.54 12.80
C PRO A 150 -4.17 -18.01 11.69
N ALA A 151 -5.29 -17.37 12.04
CA ALA A 151 -6.23 -16.82 11.06
C ALA A 151 -5.68 -15.62 10.28
N LEU A 152 -4.82 -14.81 10.92
CA LEU A 152 -4.09 -13.71 10.29
C LEU A 152 -3.12 -14.21 9.22
N PHE A 153 -2.32 -15.23 9.52
CA PHE A 153 -1.25 -15.70 8.63
C PHE A 153 -1.74 -16.67 7.54
N ALA A 154 -2.87 -17.34 7.75
CA ALA A 154 -3.35 -18.43 6.90
C ALA A 154 -3.51 -18.09 5.41
N ASP A 155 -3.82 -16.83 5.07
CA ASP A 155 -4.12 -16.42 3.70
C ASP A 155 -3.30 -15.22 3.22
N LEU A 156 -2.14 -14.94 3.85
CA LEU A 156 -1.24 -13.87 3.39
C LEU A 156 -0.64 -14.19 2.01
N ASP A 157 -0.08 -15.39 1.85
CA ASP A 157 0.49 -15.90 0.59
C ASP A 157 0.73 -17.42 0.71
N PRO A 158 0.64 -18.21 -0.38
CA PRO A 158 0.95 -19.66 -0.34
C PRO A 158 2.38 -20.01 0.11
N ALA A 159 3.32 -19.06 0.06
CA ALA A 159 4.67 -19.24 0.60
C ALA A 159 4.75 -19.10 2.12
N ILE A 160 3.65 -18.70 2.79
CA ILE A 160 3.59 -18.44 4.23
C ILE A 160 2.74 -19.52 4.91
N ALA A 161 3.28 -20.13 5.96
CA ALA A 161 2.56 -21.08 6.80
C ALA A 161 2.79 -20.76 8.28
N TRP A 162 1.75 -20.97 9.10
CA TRP A 162 1.82 -20.83 10.55
C TRP A 162 1.60 -22.19 11.21
N SER A 163 2.49 -22.56 12.14
CA SER A 163 2.36 -23.79 12.92
C SER A 163 2.85 -23.56 14.35
N GLY A 164 1.96 -23.76 15.34
CA GLY A 164 2.27 -23.50 16.75
C GLY A 164 2.61 -22.03 17.00
N ASP A 165 3.89 -21.75 17.20
CA ASP A 165 4.50 -20.43 17.43
C ASP A 165 5.44 -20.00 16.30
N THR A 166 5.48 -20.74 15.20
CA THR A 166 6.46 -20.57 14.14
C THR A 166 5.80 -20.19 12.83
N LEU A 167 6.28 -19.10 12.23
CA LEU A 167 5.94 -18.65 10.89
C LEU A 167 7.00 -19.13 9.90
N THR A 168 6.62 -19.97 8.96
CA THR A 168 7.46 -20.46 7.88
C THR A 168 7.22 -19.63 6.63
N VAL A 169 8.29 -19.10 6.03
CA VAL A 169 8.26 -18.33 4.78
C VAL A 169 9.19 -18.98 3.75
N ARG A 170 8.62 -19.41 2.63
CA ARG A 170 9.38 -20.06 1.55
C ARG A 170 10.05 -19.03 0.66
N HIS A 171 11.38 -18.91 0.79
CA HIS A 171 12.24 -18.17 -0.13
C HIS A 171 13.03 -19.13 -1.02
N ALA A 172 13.38 -18.67 -2.23
CA ALA A 172 14.09 -19.48 -3.22
C ALA A 172 15.53 -19.85 -2.80
N SER A 173 16.22 -18.97 -2.08
CA SER A 173 17.66 -19.09 -1.84
C SER A 173 18.09 -18.86 -0.38
N LEU A 174 17.16 -18.90 0.57
CA LEU A 174 17.42 -18.65 1.98
C LEU A 174 16.95 -19.84 2.81
N SER A 175 17.79 -20.41 3.66
CA SER A 175 17.40 -21.45 4.64
C SER A 175 17.91 -21.13 6.03
N GLU A 176 17.06 -20.57 6.89
CA GLU A 176 17.45 -20.07 8.21
C GLU A 176 16.29 -20.14 9.22
N THR A 177 16.64 -20.33 10.49
CA THR A 177 15.70 -20.21 11.62
C THR A 177 16.11 -19.03 12.50
N ARG A 178 15.17 -18.14 12.80
CA ARG A 178 15.41 -16.95 13.61
C ARG A 178 14.35 -16.80 14.70
N ARG A 179 14.81 -16.45 15.91
CA ARG A 179 13.91 -16.04 17.01
C ARG A 179 13.73 -14.52 16.94
N LEU A 180 12.49 -14.05 17.09
CA LEU A 180 12.21 -12.61 17.03
C LEU A 180 12.70 -11.84 18.26
N ARG A 181 12.86 -12.53 19.40
CA ARG A 181 13.48 -12.01 20.65
C ARG A 181 12.78 -10.77 21.20
N GLY A 182 11.45 -10.75 21.21
CA GLY A 182 10.66 -9.62 21.70
C GLY A 182 10.66 -8.40 20.78
N ARG A 183 11.16 -8.51 19.54
CA ARG A 183 11.13 -7.42 18.54
C ARG A 183 9.79 -7.37 17.80
N GLY A 184 8.99 -8.43 17.82
CA GLY A 184 7.77 -8.56 17.02
C GLY A 184 8.02 -8.61 15.52
N LEU A 185 6.92 -8.57 14.75
CA LEU A 185 6.94 -8.61 13.29
C LEU A 185 6.13 -7.45 12.69
N VAL A 186 6.71 -6.72 11.75
CA VAL A 186 5.97 -5.73 10.94
C VAL A 186 5.45 -6.40 9.68
N LEU A 187 4.14 -6.32 9.47
CA LEU A 187 3.45 -6.82 8.28
C LEU A 187 3.20 -5.66 7.32
N VAL A 188 3.77 -5.74 6.11
CA VAL A 188 3.65 -4.67 5.10
C VAL A 188 2.98 -5.24 3.84
N PRO A 189 1.70 -4.94 3.59
CA PRO A 189 1.07 -5.29 2.33
C PRO A 189 1.72 -4.49 1.20
N SER A 190 1.79 -5.07 0.01
CA SER A 190 2.40 -4.44 -1.15
C SER A 190 1.62 -4.71 -2.43
N ALA A 191 1.42 -3.67 -3.24
CA ALA A 191 0.66 -3.77 -4.48
C ALA A 191 1.52 -4.32 -5.62
N PHE A 192 2.83 -4.04 -5.62
CA PHE A 192 3.75 -4.42 -6.70
C PHE A 192 4.62 -5.64 -6.39
N LEU A 193 4.38 -6.34 -5.26
CA LEU A 193 5.21 -7.46 -4.84
C LEU A 193 4.78 -8.83 -5.40
N TRP A 194 3.50 -8.96 -5.79
CA TRP A 194 2.97 -10.21 -6.33
C TRP A 194 3.79 -10.69 -7.55
N PRO A 195 4.11 -12.00 -7.67
CA PRO A 195 3.61 -13.16 -6.90
C PRO A 195 4.54 -13.60 -5.76
N HIS A 196 5.35 -12.69 -5.20
CA HIS A 196 6.37 -13.05 -4.23
C HIS A 196 6.08 -12.51 -2.84
N VAL A 197 6.88 -12.94 -1.87
CA VAL A 197 6.97 -12.37 -0.53
C VAL A 197 8.42 -11.92 -0.28
N ALA A 198 8.60 -10.92 0.57
CA ALA A 198 9.93 -10.43 0.93
C ALA A 198 10.06 -10.24 2.43
N SER A 199 11.07 -10.85 3.03
CA SER A 199 11.37 -10.72 4.46
C SER A 199 12.66 -9.94 4.68
N LYS A 200 12.75 -9.23 5.79
CA LYS A 200 14.01 -8.73 6.34
C LYS A 200 14.01 -8.92 7.84
N THR A 201 15.03 -9.59 8.35
CA THR A 201 15.08 -10.04 9.75
C THR A 201 16.43 -9.75 10.41
N GLU A 202 17.38 -9.20 9.63
CA GLU A 202 18.71 -8.82 10.08
C GLU A 202 18.66 -7.56 10.94
N GLU A 203 19.54 -7.48 11.92
CA GLU A 203 19.78 -6.24 12.66
C GLU A 203 20.44 -5.19 11.74
N PRO A 204 20.17 -3.89 11.97
CA PRO A 204 19.45 -3.29 13.11
C PRO A 204 17.92 -3.20 12.93
N TRP A 205 17.36 -3.71 11.83
CA TRP A 205 15.94 -3.51 11.54
C TRP A 205 15.03 -4.40 12.40
N GLN A 206 13.88 -3.85 12.81
CA GLN A 206 12.78 -4.69 13.30
C GLN A 206 12.40 -5.68 12.19
N PRO A 207 12.18 -6.98 12.51
CA PRO A 207 11.75 -7.95 11.52
C PRO A 207 10.50 -7.49 10.76
N VAL A 208 10.54 -7.62 9.43
CA VAL A 208 9.45 -7.22 8.55
C VAL A 208 9.18 -8.30 7.52
N LEU A 209 7.90 -8.60 7.31
CA LEU A 209 7.39 -9.46 6.25
C LEU A 209 6.51 -8.63 5.33
N ARG A 210 6.90 -8.58 4.07
CA ARG A 210 6.18 -7.92 3.00
C ARG A 210 5.48 -8.97 2.16
N TYR A 211 4.20 -8.75 1.89
CA TYR A 211 3.33 -9.73 1.25
C TYR A 211 2.44 -9.05 0.20
N PRO A 212 1.98 -9.78 -0.83
CA PRO A 212 1.13 -9.21 -1.85
C PRO A 212 -0.24 -8.87 -1.25
N ALA A 213 -0.69 -7.64 -1.47
CA ALA A 213 -2.01 -7.21 -1.04
C ALA A 213 -3.11 -7.92 -1.83
N ARG A 214 -4.27 -8.11 -1.21
CA ARG A 214 -5.47 -8.62 -1.89
C ARG A 214 -6.03 -7.58 -2.87
N GLY A 215 -6.79 -8.05 -3.86
CA GLY A 215 -7.54 -7.17 -4.76
C GLY A 215 -6.72 -6.51 -5.88
N ILE A 216 -5.45 -6.88 -6.09
CA ILE A 216 -4.60 -6.27 -7.13
C ILE A 216 -5.21 -6.38 -8.54
N ALA A 217 -5.99 -7.44 -8.81
CA ALA A 217 -6.65 -7.64 -10.10
C ALA A 217 -7.54 -6.45 -10.52
N THR A 218 -8.21 -5.81 -9.56
CA THR A 218 -9.11 -4.68 -9.81
C THR A 218 -8.42 -3.32 -9.68
N LEU A 219 -7.13 -3.28 -9.33
CA LEU A 219 -6.39 -2.04 -9.06
C LEU A 219 -6.32 -1.10 -10.27
N TRP A 220 -6.14 -1.67 -11.46
CA TRP A 220 -5.98 -0.89 -12.70
C TRP A 220 -7.21 -0.93 -13.58
N GLU A 221 -8.25 -1.63 -13.16
CA GLU A 221 -9.55 -1.49 -13.77
C GLU A 221 -9.92 0.00 -13.70
N ARG A 222 -10.24 0.56 -14.86
CA ARG A 222 -10.71 1.94 -14.96
C ARG A 222 -12.15 2.00 -14.44
N GLY A 223 -12.33 1.74 -13.17
CA GLY A 223 -13.38 2.38 -12.42
C GLY A 223 -12.96 3.83 -12.21
N ARG A 224 -13.26 4.72 -13.16
CA ARG A 224 -13.91 5.93 -12.67
C ARG A 224 -15.15 5.37 -11.99
N PRO A 225 -15.48 5.67 -10.74
CA PRO A 225 -16.78 5.31 -10.26
C PRO A 225 -17.73 6.24 -11.05
N ALA A 226 -18.03 5.84 -12.29
CA ALA A 226 -19.17 6.32 -13.00
C ALA A 226 -20.28 5.84 -12.10
N ALA A 227 -20.96 6.80 -11.46
CA ALA A 227 -22.31 6.54 -11.06
C ALA A 227 -22.99 5.77 -12.20
N PRO A 228 -23.57 4.59 -11.96
CA PRO A 228 -24.35 3.91 -12.98
C PRO A 228 -25.25 4.97 -13.64
N ASP A 229 -25.25 5.09 -14.97
CA ASP A 229 -26.02 6.15 -15.64
C ASP A 229 -27.50 6.09 -15.24
N ALA A 230 -27.99 4.88 -14.93
CA ALA A 230 -29.28 4.62 -14.29
C ALA A 230 -29.43 5.33 -12.93
N LEU A 231 -28.46 5.20 -12.02
CA LEU A 231 -28.47 5.89 -10.73
C LEU A 231 -28.38 7.41 -10.91
N ALA A 232 -27.55 7.88 -11.83
CA ALA A 232 -27.46 9.31 -12.16
C ALA A 232 -28.79 9.88 -12.68
N GLY A 233 -29.59 9.08 -13.39
CA GLY A 233 -30.96 9.42 -13.81
C GLY A 233 -31.95 9.56 -12.65
N VAL A 234 -31.74 8.84 -11.54
CA VAL A 234 -32.65 8.84 -10.38
C VAL A 234 -32.24 9.85 -9.31
N VAL A 235 -30.98 9.82 -8.88
CA VAL A 235 -30.50 10.70 -7.79
C VAL A 235 -29.79 11.94 -8.32
N GLY A 236 -29.58 12.06 -9.63
CA GLY A 236 -28.86 13.17 -10.24
C GLY A 236 -27.35 12.98 -10.23
N ARG A 237 -26.70 13.46 -11.30
CA ARG A 237 -25.26 13.27 -11.57
C ARG A 237 -24.34 13.61 -10.40
N SER A 238 -24.50 14.76 -9.75
CA SER A 238 -23.61 15.18 -8.67
C SER A 238 -23.73 14.32 -7.42
N ARG A 239 -24.95 13.91 -7.03
CA ARG A 239 -25.16 13.03 -5.87
C ARG A 239 -24.65 11.62 -6.16
N ALA A 240 -24.89 11.13 -7.37
CA ALA A 240 -24.43 9.83 -7.79
C ALA A 240 -22.88 9.78 -7.85
N LEU A 241 -22.23 10.83 -8.38
CA LEU A 241 -20.77 10.98 -8.36
C LEU A 241 -20.21 11.02 -6.93
N LEU A 242 -20.83 11.77 -6.02
CA LEU A 242 -20.38 11.85 -4.63
C LEU A 242 -20.56 10.52 -3.87
N LEU A 243 -21.64 9.78 -4.14
CA LEU A 243 -21.80 8.41 -3.65
C LEU A 243 -20.67 7.51 -4.16
N ALA A 244 -20.37 7.60 -5.45
CA ALA A 244 -19.32 6.83 -6.12
C ALA A 244 -17.90 7.12 -5.56
N GLU A 245 -17.62 8.38 -5.21
CA GLU A 245 -16.33 8.82 -4.63
C GLU A 245 -16.17 8.50 -3.13
N LEU A 246 -17.20 7.98 -2.47
CA LEU A 246 -17.21 7.58 -1.07
C LEU A 246 -16.95 6.08 -0.90
N ASP A 247 -16.08 5.50 -1.73
CA ASP A 247 -15.55 4.16 -1.53
C ASP A 247 -14.72 4.03 -0.25
N SER A 248 -13.99 5.09 0.06
CA SER A 248 -13.34 5.36 1.34
C SER A 248 -13.98 6.60 2.00
N PRO A 249 -14.00 6.69 3.35
CA PRO A 249 -14.50 7.88 4.03
C PRO A 249 -13.75 9.15 3.62
N ALA A 250 -14.47 10.23 3.31
CA ALA A 250 -13.86 11.48 2.84
C ALA A 250 -14.55 12.72 3.39
N SER A 251 -13.80 13.80 3.54
CA SER A 251 -14.32 15.11 3.93
C SER A 251 -14.93 15.87 2.74
N THR A 252 -15.77 16.86 3.03
CA THR A 252 -16.32 17.78 2.02
C THR A 252 -15.22 18.43 1.17
N GLY A 253 -14.11 18.84 1.79
CA GLY A 253 -13.00 19.50 1.08
C GLY A 253 -12.27 18.56 0.11
N GLU A 254 -12.06 17.31 0.52
CA GLU A 254 -11.46 16.29 -0.35
C GLU A 254 -12.37 15.95 -1.53
N LEU A 255 -13.67 15.80 -1.27
CA LEU A 255 -14.67 15.52 -2.30
C LEU A 255 -14.81 16.68 -3.30
N ALA A 256 -14.78 17.93 -2.84
CA ALA A 256 -14.79 19.11 -3.71
C ALA A 256 -13.58 19.09 -4.67
N ARG A 257 -12.38 18.83 -4.13
CA ARG A 257 -11.16 18.72 -4.93
C ARG A 257 -11.21 17.57 -5.95
N ARG A 258 -11.78 16.42 -5.58
CA ARG A 258 -11.86 15.24 -6.47
C ARG A 258 -12.90 15.39 -7.58
N THR A 259 -14.02 16.04 -7.27
CA THR A 259 -15.18 16.12 -8.18
C THR A 259 -15.23 17.41 -9.01
N GLY A 260 -14.49 18.45 -8.60
CA GLY A 260 -14.58 19.78 -9.19
C GLY A 260 -15.82 20.57 -8.75
N LEU A 261 -16.62 20.03 -7.82
CA LEU A 261 -17.76 20.73 -7.22
C LEU A 261 -17.29 21.73 -6.16
N THR A 262 -18.08 22.77 -5.92
CA THR A 262 -17.81 23.72 -4.83
C THR A 262 -18.01 23.03 -3.47
N ALA A 263 -17.26 23.43 -2.45
CA ALA A 263 -17.42 22.88 -1.09
C ALA A 263 -18.86 23.05 -0.56
N GLY A 264 -19.51 24.17 -0.88
CA GLY A 264 -20.92 24.39 -0.57
C GLY A 264 -21.86 23.41 -1.28
N GLY A 265 -21.65 23.17 -2.58
CA GLY A 265 -22.42 22.20 -3.36
C GLY A 265 -22.22 20.76 -2.87
N VAL A 266 -20.99 20.39 -2.51
CA VAL A 266 -20.70 19.09 -1.91
C VAL A 266 -21.41 18.92 -0.56
N SER A 267 -21.31 19.90 0.35
CA SER A 267 -22.01 19.85 1.63
C SER A 267 -23.52 19.71 1.47
N GLN A 268 -24.11 20.43 0.52
CA GLN A 268 -25.54 20.34 0.22
C GLN A 268 -25.93 18.93 -0.26
N HIS A 269 -25.18 18.36 -1.21
CA HIS A 269 -25.45 17.02 -1.71
C HIS A 269 -25.25 15.94 -0.64
N LEU A 270 -24.20 16.04 0.18
CA LEU A 270 -23.96 15.11 1.29
C LEU A 270 -25.04 15.20 2.36
N GLY A 271 -25.58 16.39 2.63
CA GLY A 271 -26.73 16.58 3.50
C GLY A 271 -27.96 15.82 2.99
N ALA A 272 -28.26 15.94 1.69
CA ALA A 272 -29.38 15.22 1.06
C ALA A 272 -29.16 13.69 1.06
N LEU A 273 -27.95 13.22 0.74
CA LEU A 273 -27.60 11.80 0.76
C LEU A 273 -27.68 11.21 2.18
N ARG A 274 -27.29 12.00 3.19
CA ARG A 274 -27.40 11.60 4.59
C ARG A 274 -28.85 11.51 5.04
N ALA A 275 -29.67 12.50 4.67
CA ALA A 275 -31.10 12.48 4.97
C ALA A 275 -31.80 11.25 4.34
N ALA A 276 -31.33 10.81 3.17
CA ALA A 276 -31.77 9.59 2.51
C ALA A 276 -31.15 8.29 3.08
N GLY A 277 -30.31 8.37 4.12
CA GLY A 277 -29.67 7.21 4.75
C GLY A 277 -28.59 6.54 3.88
N LEU A 278 -28.14 7.17 2.80
CA LEU A 278 -27.14 6.60 1.88
C LEU A 278 -25.70 6.84 2.32
N VAL A 279 -25.50 7.85 3.17
CA VAL A 279 -24.20 8.14 3.79
C VAL A 279 -24.38 8.43 5.28
N THR A 280 -23.35 8.11 6.05
CA THR A 280 -23.18 8.53 7.44
C THR A 280 -22.11 9.61 7.50
N SER A 281 -22.07 10.34 8.63
CA SER A 281 -20.95 11.23 8.92
C SER A 281 -20.35 10.90 10.27
N HIS A 282 -19.04 11.03 10.38
CA HIS A 282 -18.32 10.94 11.63
C HIS A 282 -17.33 12.10 11.77
N ARG A 283 -17.23 12.67 12.97
CA ARG A 283 -16.28 13.76 13.23
C ARG A 283 -14.92 13.16 13.59
N ALA A 284 -13.91 13.46 12.78
CA ALA A 284 -12.52 13.06 13.01
C ALA A 284 -11.70 14.32 13.29
N GLY A 285 -11.54 14.66 14.57
CA GLY A 285 -10.88 15.90 14.99
C GLY A 285 -11.60 17.15 14.47
N ARG A 286 -10.90 17.97 13.66
CA ARG A 286 -11.42 19.22 13.10
C ARG A 286 -12.24 19.04 11.81
N VAL A 287 -12.27 17.84 11.23
CA VAL A 287 -12.98 17.55 9.99
C VAL A 287 -14.16 16.60 10.21
N VAL A 288 -15.16 16.69 9.34
CA VAL A 288 -16.26 15.72 9.26
C VAL A 288 -16.02 14.85 8.04
N LEU A 289 -15.92 13.54 8.27
CA LEU A 289 -15.82 12.53 7.23
C LEU A 289 -17.20 11.97 6.94
N TYR A 290 -17.48 11.73 5.68
CA TYR A 290 -18.68 11.04 5.21
C TYR A 290 -18.28 9.65 4.71
N ALA A 291 -19.14 8.66 4.93
CA ALA A 291 -18.93 7.29 4.46
C ALA A 291 -20.24 6.71 3.94
N ARG A 292 -20.19 5.87 2.90
CA ARG A 292 -21.38 5.14 2.43
C ARG A 292 -21.95 4.23 3.52
N THR A 293 -23.27 4.10 3.52
CA THR A 293 -23.95 3.03 4.26
C THR A 293 -24.06 1.79 3.39
N ALA A 294 -24.46 0.65 3.98
CA ALA A 294 -24.77 -0.56 3.21
C ALA A 294 -25.83 -0.31 2.11
N LEU A 295 -26.79 0.60 2.34
CA LEU A 295 -27.76 1.01 1.33
C LEU A 295 -27.11 1.82 0.20
N GLY A 296 -26.19 2.72 0.53
CA GLY A 296 -25.39 3.45 -0.47
C GLY A 296 -24.49 2.53 -1.30
N ASP A 297 -23.96 1.46 -0.71
CA ASP A 297 -23.19 0.44 -1.43
C ASP A 297 -24.08 -0.37 -2.38
N ALA A 298 -25.24 -0.83 -1.92
CA ALA A 298 -26.19 -1.62 -2.72
C ALA A 298 -26.67 -0.88 -3.98
N LEU A 299 -26.88 0.44 -3.88
CA LEU A 299 -27.30 1.27 -5.02
C LEU A 299 -26.23 1.41 -6.11
N LEU A 300 -24.96 1.22 -5.77
CA LEU A 300 -23.85 1.29 -6.73
C LEU A 300 -23.53 -0.08 -7.36
N SER A 301 -24.05 -1.16 -6.79
CA SER A 301 -23.95 -2.51 -7.35
C SER A 301 -25.13 -2.90 -8.25
N THR A 302 -26.06 -1.97 -8.51
CA THR A 302 -27.23 -2.17 -9.38
C THR A 302 -26.94 -1.65 -10.78
#